data_AF-A0A7V7BFT2-F1
#
_entry.id   AF-A0A7V7BFT2-F1
#
_cell.length_a   1.000
_cell.length_b   1.000
_cell.length_c   1.000
_cell.angle_alpha   90.00
_cell.angle_beta   90.00
_cell.angle_gamma   90.00
#
_symmetry.space_group_name_H-M   'P 1'
#
loop_
_entity.id
_entity.type
_entity.pdbx_description
1 polymer ?
#
loop_
_entity_poly.entity_id
_entity_poly.type
_entity_poly.pdbx_seq_one_letter_code
_entity_poly.pdbx_strand_id
1 'polypeptide(L)'
;DVALRDQARLQLRQVEEALQRVEDGTYGRCQRCGQAIDEERLEAVPETPYCLTCRREVEKEGRPRVRPVEEEVIRPPFGKLTGDESALFDGEDTWQTVARFGTSGDLADWDPDGEL
;
A
#
# COMPACT_ATOMS: atom_id res chain seq x y z
N ASP A 1 -8.84 4.88 16.38
CA ASP A 1 -8.17 5.24 15.12
C ASP A 1 -9.20 5.81 14.15
N VAL A 2 -8.93 6.97 13.54
CA VAL A 2 -9.84 7.61 12.57
C VAL A 2 -9.82 6.88 11.23
N ALA A 3 -8.65 6.43 10.77
CA ALA A 3 -8.49 5.74 9.50
C ALA A 3 -9.24 4.40 9.48
N LEU A 4 -9.17 3.64 10.58
CA LEU A 4 -9.90 2.38 10.72
C LEU A 4 -11.42 2.58 10.61
N ARG A 5 -11.94 3.62 11.28
CA ARG A 5 -13.36 3.94 11.27
C ARG A 5 -13.84 4.36 9.88
N ASP A 6 -13.04 5.15 9.17
CA ASP A 6 -13.41 5.62 7.84
C ASP A 6 -13.34 4.52 6.79
N GLN A 7 -12.36 3.60 6.91
CA GLN A 7 -12.32 2.39 6.09
C GLN A 7 -13.53 1.48 6.34
N ALA A 8 -13.90 1.25 7.59
CA ALA A 8 -15.08 0.46 7.94
C ALA A 8 -16.37 1.08 7.37
N ARG A 9 -16.53 2.41 7.44
CA ARG A 9 -17.67 3.12 6.83
C ARG A 9 -17.70 2.98 5.31
N LEU A 10 -16.54 3.03 4.65
CA LEU A 10 -16.45 2.87 3.21
C LEU A 10 -16.86 1.45 2.79
N GLN A 11 -16.37 0.43 3.51
CA GLN A 11 -16.74 -0.97 3.27
C GLN A 11 -18.24 -1.19 3.48
N LEU A 12 -18.81 -0.65 4.57
CA LEU A 12 -20.25 -0.77 4.84
C LEU A 12 -21.08 -0.21 3.68
N ARG A 13 -20.75 0.99 3.18
CA ARG A 13 -21.45 1.57 2.03
C ARG A 13 -21.36 0.70 0.78
N GLN A 14 -20.20 0.12 0.49
CA GLN A 14 -20.03 -0.75 -0.68
C GLN A 14 -20.90 -2.01 -0.58
N VAL A 15 -21.03 -2.58 0.62
CA VAL A 15 -21.91 -3.73 0.87
C VAL A 15 -23.37 -3.33 0.73
N GLU A 16 -23.79 -2.19 1.29
CA GLU A 16 -25.15 -1.66 1.15
C GLU A 16 -25.53 -1.43 -0.32
N GLU A 17 -24.64 -0.82 -1.11
CA GLU A 17 -24.83 -0.63 -2.55
C GLU A 17 -24.87 -1.96 -3.32
N ALA A 18 -24.12 -2.97 -2.90
CA ALA A 18 -24.17 -4.29 -3.50
C ALA A 18 -25.51 -5.00 -3.22
N LEU A 19 -26.03 -4.89 -1.99
CA LEU A 19 -27.34 -5.41 -1.62
C LEU A 19 -28.46 -4.74 -2.42
N GLN A 20 -28.42 -3.42 -2.58
CA GLN A 20 -29.38 -2.69 -3.43
C GLN A 20 -29.36 -3.22 -4.87
N ARG A 21 -28.18 -3.50 -5.44
CA ARG A 21 -28.10 -4.08 -6.78
C ARG A 21 -28.69 -5.49 -6.88
N VAL A 22 -28.66 -6.27 -5.80
CA VAL A 22 -29.33 -7.57 -5.74
C VAL A 22 -30.85 -7.37 -5.78
N GLU A 23 -31.37 -6.43 -5.00
CA GLU A 23 -32.80 -6.08 -4.99
C GLU A 23 -33.29 -5.56 -6.35
N ASP A 24 -32.48 -4.73 -7.01
CA ASP A 24 -32.77 -4.18 -8.35
C ASP A 24 -32.57 -5.20 -9.49
N GLY A 25 -32.02 -6.39 -9.20
CA GLY A 25 -31.70 -7.42 -10.19
C GLY A 25 -30.56 -7.04 -11.15
N THR A 26 -29.75 -6.03 -10.78
CA THR A 26 -28.59 -5.56 -11.57
C THR A 26 -27.26 -6.11 -11.05
N TYR A 27 -27.29 -6.93 -10.00
CA TYR A 27 -26.12 -7.61 -9.46
C TYR A 27 -25.41 -8.45 -10.54
N GLY A 28 -24.07 -8.50 -10.48
CA GLY A 28 -23.25 -9.19 -11.45
C GLY A 28 -23.05 -8.44 -12.78
N ARG A 29 -23.55 -7.20 -12.94
CA ARG A 29 -23.20 -6.33 -14.08
C ARG A 29 -22.27 -5.20 -13.66
N CYS A 30 -21.26 -4.94 -14.49
CA CYS A 30 -20.31 -3.85 -14.31
C CYS A 30 -20.99 -2.49 -14.53
N GLN A 31 -20.89 -1.58 -13.55
CA GLN A 31 -21.51 -0.25 -13.65
C GLN A 31 -20.85 0.67 -14.71
N ARG A 32 -19.59 0.41 -15.10
CA ARG A 32 -18.86 1.23 -16.09
C ARG A 32 -19.10 0.78 -17.53
N CYS A 33 -19.07 -0.52 -17.81
CA CYS A 33 -19.17 -1.06 -19.17
C CYS A 33 -20.43 -1.89 -19.45
N GLY A 34 -21.25 -2.18 -18.44
CA GLY A 34 -22.50 -2.96 -18.58
C GLY A 34 -22.33 -4.47 -18.81
N GLN A 35 -21.10 -4.94 -18.96
CA GLN A 35 -20.78 -6.36 -19.14
C GLN A 35 -20.99 -7.17 -17.85
N ALA A 36 -21.17 -8.48 -17.98
CA ALA A 36 -21.19 -9.38 -16.84
C ALA A 36 -19.83 -9.36 -16.12
N ILE A 37 -19.87 -9.43 -14.79
CA ILE A 37 -18.69 -9.58 -13.94
C ILE A 37 -18.41 -11.08 -13.80
N ASP A 38 -17.15 -11.48 -13.93
CA ASP A 38 -16.74 -12.87 -13.76
C ASP A 38 -17.15 -13.41 -12.39
N GLU A 39 -17.67 -14.64 -12.37
CA GLU A 39 -18.15 -15.28 -11.14
C GLU A 39 -17.04 -15.42 -10.10
N GLU A 40 -15.84 -15.87 -10.51
CA GLU A 40 -14.66 -15.97 -9.64
C GLU A 40 -14.34 -14.65 -8.91
N ARG A 41 -14.65 -13.51 -9.56
CA ARG A 41 -14.45 -12.19 -8.97
C ARG A 41 -15.55 -11.85 -7.97
N LEU A 42 -16.79 -12.21 -8.23
CA LEU A 42 -17.92 -12.01 -7.31
C LEU A 42 -17.79 -12.93 -6.08
N GLU A 43 -17.25 -14.14 -6.24
CA GLU A 43 -16.91 -15.03 -5.12
C GLU A 43 -15.80 -14.44 -4.24
N ALA A 44 -14.79 -13.82 -4.84
CA ALA A 44 -13.68 -13.23 -4.10
C ALA A 44 -14.03 -11.87 -3.46
N VAL A 45 -14.77 -11.02 -4.17
CA VAL A 45 -15.14 -9.65 -3.73
C VAL A 45 -16.59 -9.36 -4.16
N PRO A 46 -17.59 -9.79 -3.38
CA PRO A 46 -19.00 -9.71 -3.78
C PRO A 46 -19.52 -8.27 -3.90
N GLU A 47 -18.94 -7.33 -3.15
CA GLU A 47 -19.35 -5.93 -3.17
C GLU A 47 -18.88 -5.17 -4.41
N THR A 48 -18.05 -5.78 -5.28
CA THR A 48 -17.45 -5.09 -6.43
C THR A 48 -18.49 -4.51 -7.40
N PRO A 49 -18.41 -3.21 -7.75
CA PRO A 49 -19.26 -2.62 -8.79
C PRO A 49 -18.71 -2.75 -10.21
N TYR A 50 -17.46 -3.20 -10.35
CA TYR A 50 -16.73 -3.21 -11.63
C TYR A 50 -16.16 -4.58 -11.99
N CYS A 51 -16.07 -4.84 -13.30
CA CYS A 51 -15.27 -5.93 -13.84
C CYS A 51 -13.76 -5.63 -13.68
N LEU A 52 -12.93 -6.65 -13.88
CA LEU A 52 -11.50 -6.58 -13.64
C LEU A 52 -10.79 -5.54 -14.53
N THR A 53 -11.22 -5.42 -15.79
CA THR A 53 -10.70 -4.42 -16.74
C THR A 53 -11.03 -3.00 -16.30
N CYS A 54 -12.30 -2.71 -16.02
CA CYS A 54 -12.74 -1.39 -15.57
C CYS A 54 -12.13 -1.02 -14.21
N ARG A 55 -11.94 -2.00 -13.32
CA ARG A 55 -11.29 -1.77 -12.02
C ARG A 55 -9.84 -1.30 -12.21
N ARG A 56 -9.08 -1.93 -13.10
CA ARG A 56 -7.71 -1.54 -13.42
C ARG A 56 -7.62 -0.13 -14.01
N GLU A 57 -8.60 0.27 -14.82
CA GLU A 57 -8.66 1.63 -15.36
C GLU A 57 -8.90 2.66 -14.25
N VAL A 58 -9.87 2.41 -13.37
CA VAL A 58 -10.14 3.27 -12.21
C VAL A 58 -8.93 3.38 -11.28
N GLU A 59 -8.17 2.30 -11.09
CA GLU A 59 -6.95 2.33 -10.28
C GLU A 59 -5.83 3.15 -10.92
N LYS A 60 -5.72 3.14 -12.26
CA LYS A 60 -4.79 4.01 -13.00
C LYS A 60 -5.21 5.47 -12.96
N GLU A 61 -6.51 5.74 -13.03
CA GLU A 61 -7.11 7.08 -12.91
C GLU A 61 -7.11 7.59 -11.47
N GLY A 62 -6.98 6.67 -10.50
CA GLY A 62 -7.09 6.91 -9.07
C GLY A 62 -6.02 7.87 -8.55
N ARG A 63 -6.50 8.92 -7.88
CA ARG A 63 -5.81 9.93 -7.05
C ARG A 63 -4.28 9.79 -6.99
N PRO A 64 -3.49 10.83 -7.37
CA PRO A 64 -2.06 10.83 -7.05
C PRO A 64 -1.93 10.56 -5.55
N ARG A 65 -1.06 9.63 -5.16
CA ARG A 65 -0.75 9.35 -3.76
C ARG A 65 -0.31 10.66 -3.12
N VAL A 66 -1.26 11.43 -2.59
CA VAL A 66 -0.95 12.61 -1.78
C VAL A 66 -0.41 11.97 -0.53
N ARG A 67 0.92 11.91 -0.50
CA ARG A 67 1.65 11.58 0.69
C ARG A 67 1.14 12.51 1.81
N PRO A 68 1.02 12.05 3.06
CA PRO A 68 0.57 12.90 4.16
C PRO A 68 1.38 14.20 4.21
N VAL A 69 0.83 15.28 4.78
CA VAL A 69 1.54 16.58 4.88
C VAL A 69 2.87 16.44 5.63
N GLU A 70 2.97 15.45 6.51
CA GLU A 70 4.19 15.06 7.20
C GLU A 70 5.29 14.68 6.20
N GLU A 71 4.96 14.05 5.08
CA GLU A 71 5.93 13.67 4.05
C GLU A 71 6.46 14.85 3.22
N GLU A 72 5.73 15.97 3.16
CA GLU A 72 6.26 17.21 2.59
C GLU A 72 7.41 17.79 3.44
N VAL A 73 7.40 17.47 4.75
CA VAL A 73 8.42 17.91 5.71
C VAL A 73 9.48 16.82 5.96
N ILE A 74 9.15 15.53 5.72
CA ILE A 74 10.12 14.43 5.68
C ILE A 74 11.03 14.64 4.46
N ARG A 75 12.13 15.35 4.67
CA ARG A 75 13.26 15.31 3.72
C ARG A 75 13.71 13.86 3.57
N PRO A 76 14.14 13.42 2.38
CA PRO A 76 14.68 12.07 2.22
C PRO A 76 15.76 11.83 3.30
N PRO A 77 15.69 10.75 4.09
CA PRO A 77 16.67 10.49 5.16
C PRO A 77 18.11 10.35 4.63
N PHE A 78 18.26 10.09 3.32
CA PHE A 78 19.54 10.01 2.61
C PHE A 78 19.71 11.10 1.53
N GLY A 79 19.00 12.23 1.66
CA GLY A 79 19.24 13.38 0.79
C GLY A 79 20.63 13.96 1.05
N LYS A 80 21.45 14.07 -0.01
CA LYS A 80 22.84 14.58 0.00
C LYS A 80 23.02 15.72 1.02
N LEU A 81 23.68 15.44 2.13
CA LEU A 81 23.94 16.44 3.19
C LEU A 81 24.95 17.51 2.75
N THR A 82 25.63 17.29 1.62
CA THR A 82 26.42 18.29 0.93
C THR A 82 26.13 18.20 -0.57
N GLY A 83 26.03 19.34 -1.24
CA GLY A 83 25.99 19.39 -2.71
C GLY A 83 27.33 19.05 -3.36
N ASP A 84 28.21 18.37 -2.64
CA ASP A 84 29.55 18.00 -3.07
C ASP A 84 29.60 16.48 -3.18
N GLU A 85 29.76 15.99 -4.40
CA GLU A 85 29.86 14.55 -4.70
C GLU A 85 31.18 13.95 -4.20
N SER A 86 32.03 14.76 -3.56
CA SER A 86 33.32 14.36 -2.99
C SER A 86 33.31 14.13 -1.47
N ALA A 87 32.15 14.27 -0.79
CA ALA A 87 32.08 13.92 0.63
C ALA A 87 32.29 12.41 0.81
N LEU A 88 33.48 12.05 1.29
CA LEU A 88 33.99 10.68 1.46
C LEU A 88 33.19 9.79 2.44
N PHE A 89 32.18 10.36 3.09
CA PHE A 89 31.36 9.67 4.09
C PHE A 89 29.98 10.31 4.15
N ASP A 90 29.02 9.72 3.46
CA ASP A 90 27.65 10.21 3.42
C ASP A 90 26.71 9.48 4.40
N GLY A 91 25.41 9.80 4.32
CA GLY A 91 24.40 9.14 5.15
C GLY A 91 24.32 7.64 4.87
N GLU A 92 24.53 7.18 3.64
CA GLU A 92 24.55 5.77 3.31
C GLU A 92 25.79 5.08 3.92
N ASP A 93 26.96 5.73 3.88
CA ASP A 93 28.21 5.22 4.47
C ASP A 93 28.13 5.04 5.99
N THR A 94 27.44 5.96 6.69
CA THR A 94 27.22 5.83 8.15
C THR A 94 26.44 4.56 8.49
N TRP A 95 25.37 4.27 7.76
CA TRP A 95 24.54 3.09 7.99
C TRP A 95 25.25 1.79 7.59
N GLN A 96 25.96 1.79 6.46
CA GLN A 96 26.75 0.63 6.02
C GLN A 96 27.84 0.27 7.04
N THR A 97 28.43 1.26 7.71
CA THR A 97 29.46 1.03 8.76
C THR A 97 28.88 0.35 9.99
N VAL A 98 27.74 0.84 10.50
CA VAL A 98 27.07 0.26 11.68
C VAL A 98 26.52 -1.13 11.36
N ALA A 99 25.97 -1.33 10.16
CA ALA A 99 25.42 -2.60 9.71
C ALA A 99 26.46 -3.75 9.70
N ARG A 100 27.76 -3.46 9.59
CA ARG A 100 28.83 -4.47 9.70
C ARG A 100 28.92 -5.12 11.09
N PHE A 101 28.42 -4.44 12.12
CA PHE A 101 28.38 -4.94 13.49
C PHE A 101 27.05 -5.64 13.83
N GLY A 102 26.19 -5.84 12.83
CA GLY A 102 24.90 -6.52 12.96
C GLY A 102 23.75 -5.60 12.61
N THR A 103 22.82 -6.10 11.79
CA THR A 103 21.49 -5.51 11.62
C THR A 103 20.47 -6.38 12.31
N SER A 104 19.34 -5.81 12.73
CA SER A 104 18.25 -6.59 13.34
C SER A 104 17.64 -7.66 12.42
N GLY A 105 18.08 -7.75 11.15
CA GLY A 105 17.68 -8.77 10.19
C GLY A 105 18.70 -9.91 10.01
N ASP A 106 19.93 -9.75 10.48
CA ASP A 106 20.96 -10.78 10.43
C ASP A 106 21.01 -11.47 11.81
N LEU A 107 20.78 -12.79 11.85
CA LEU A 107 20.78 -13.61 13.07
C LEU A 107 22.20 -13.79 13.66
N ALA A 108 22.84 -12.71 14.09
CA ALA A 108 24.18 -12.71 14.68
C ALA A 108 24.16 -12.51 16.22
N ASP A 109 23.08 -12.90 16.91
CA ASP A 109 22.93 -12.77 18.37
C ASP A 109 22.75 -14.13 19.09
N TRP A 110 23.28 -15.23 18.56
CA TRP A 110 23.42 -16.47 19.34
C TRP A 110 24.78 -17.13 19.12
N ASP A 111 25.70 -16.86 20.05
CA ASP A 111 26.97 -17.57 20.20
C ASP A 111 26.92 -18.39 21.51
N PRO A 112 26.73 -19.72 21.45
CA PRO A 112 26.69 -20.55 22.64
C PRO A 112 28.07 -20.85 23.24
N ASP A 113 29.17 -20.56 22.54
CA ASP A 113 30.48 -21.15 22.85
C ASP A 113 31.55 -20.13 23.30
N GLY A 114 31.30 -18.81 23.18
CA GLY A 114 31.93 -17.78 24.01
C GLY A 114 33.45 -17.91 24.24
N GLU A 115 34.24 -17.89 23.17
CA GLU A 115 35.70 -17.80 23.25
C GLU A 115 36.18 -16.50 22.60
N LEU A 116 36.71 -15.59 23.44
CA LEU A 116 37.49 -14.42 23.05
C LEU A 116 38.97 -14.77 22.93
#